data_AF-A0A1E4RGN5-F1
#
_entry.id   AF-A0A1E4RGN5-F1
#
_cell.length_a   1.000
_cell.length_b   1.000
_cell.length_c   1.000
_cell.angle_alpha   90.00
_cell.angle_beta   90.00
_cell.angle_gamma   90.00
#
_symmetry.space_group_name_H-M   'P 1'
#
loop_
_entity.id
_entity.type
_entity.pdbx_description
1 polymer ?
#
loop_
_entity_poly.entity_id
_entity_poly.type
_entity_poly.pdbx_seq_one_letter_code
_entity_poly.pdbx_strand_id
1 'polypeptide(L)'
;MSKNKSNSMWKLDLLEAKFHGTQARFPRTKTLLTARNTSKLWKRLPTSEEEANKEIKALKKEYFDKKYYGSHKKLAREVNKKDIIIFITSLEELENLITSKLIKCITSSILVNKELKENIPYYISKDIQTIIKDKTHKSNPSRFFINHCQNNKELNNYISKLWNSKTIKKALEEIDWSFKLVRGNISKQEKDSRKRLSGKDIQDDHSDADADSGESDDESDEESSLKDLEENYDKFAVYDNLVGDSDNEEKMDLDPNVNYNEVTDEEASELENDEVEEGNDSDASHDSFFAEEKKPKEKYQLPELATGYFSGGSDDEDDIDNDQVVKAATTQRKNRRGQRARQKIWEKKYGQEAKHVKSEKAKIASEREQRQLEYEERCRKREEKARLAMENAPTGSNTAPLGNRKPRPDVSLPSATAASEPEKMHPSWEAKRLAEEKQKNIKFQGKKITFD
;
A
#
# COMPACT_ATOMS: atom_id res chain seq x y z
N MET A 1 16.52 -15.59 20.66
CA MET A 1 16.80 -14.20 20.21
C MET A 1 16.05 -13.98 18.90
N SER A 2 14.74 -13.75 18.99
CA SER A 2 13.90 -13.39 17.84
C SER A 2 14.22 -11.94 17.49
N LYS A 3 14.94 -11.71 16.39
CA LYS A 3 15.17 -10.35 15.89
C LYS A 3 13.97 -9.99 15.01
N ASN A 4 13.21 -9.00 15.46
CA ASN A 4 12.18 -8.30 14.70
C ASN A 4 12.70 -8.07 13.27
N LYS A 5 12.14 -8.80 12.30
CA LYS A 5 12.50 -8.68 10.88
C LYS A 5 11.86 -7.41 10.35
N SER A 6 12.46 -6.27 10.69
CA SER A 6 12.08 -4.95 10.16
C SER A 6 12.24 -4.95 8.64
N ASN A 7 11.12 -5.07 7.93
CA ASN A 7 11.08 -5.14 6.47
C ASN A 7 11.15 -3.73 5.86
N SER A 8 12.04 -2.89 6.37
CA SER A 8 12.19 -1.50 5.97
C SER A 8 13.18 -1.35 4.80
N MET A 9 12.75 -1.66 3.57
CA MET A 9 13.55 -1.46 2.34
C MET A 9 14.00 0.00 2.20
N TRP A 10 13.21 0.92 2.74
CA TRP A 10 13.54 2.34 2.86
C TRP A 10 14.77 2.61 3.74
N LYS A 11 15.03 1.79 4.77
CA LYS A 11 16.22 1.90 5.62
C LYS A 11 17.47 1.52 4.84
N LEU A 12 17.40 0.46 4.04
CA LEU A 12 18.49 0.09 3.13
C LEU A 12 18.77 1.23 2.13
N ASP A 13 17.72 1.76 1.50
CA ASP A 13 17.83 2.86 0.54
C ASP A 13 18.39 4.15 1.18
N LEU A 14 17.98 4.46 2.42
CA LEU A 14 18.51 5.60 3.18
C LEU A 14 20.00 5.43 3.51
N LEU A 15 20.42 4.24 3.95
CA LEU A 15 21.82 3.95 4.25
C LEU A 15 22.69 4.04 2.99
N GLU A 16 22.24 3.45 1.88
CA GLU A 16 22.97 3.52 0.61
C GLU A 16 23.05 4.94 0.05
N ALA A 17 21.97 5.72 0.17
CA ALA A 17 21.97 7.10 -0.32
C ALA A 17 22.88 8.00 0.53
N LYS A 18 22.91 7.79 1.86
CA LYS A 18 23.75 8.56 2.77
C LYS A 18 25.24 8.23 2.64
N PHE A 19 25.60 6.96 2.68
CA PHE A 19 27.01 6.53 2.77
C PHE A 19 27.66 6.25 1.41
N HIS A 20 26.92 5.74 0.44
CA HIS A 20 27.46 5.47 -0.90
C HIS A 20 27.12 6.57 -1.93
N GLY A 21 26.39 7.63 -1.53
CA GLY A 21 25.99 8.71 -2.43
C GLY A 21 25.07 8.24 -3.58
N THR A 22 24.39 7.12 -3.39
CA THR A 22 23.53 6.54 -4.42
C THR A 22 22.23 7.34 -4.57
N GLN A 23 21.64 7.31 -5.76
CA GLN A 23 20.36 7.95 -5.97
C GLN A 23 19.26 7.21 -5.21
N ALA A 24 18.60 7.92 -4.29
CA ALA A 24 17.44 7.45 -3.55
C ALA A 24 16.39 6.83 -4.49
N ARG A 25 16.01 5.58 -4.17
CA ARG A 25 15.02 4.79 -4.91
C ARG A 25 13.61 5.33 -4.64
N PHE A 26 13.33 5.65 -3.38
CA PHE A 26 12.01 6.09 -2.93
C PHE A 26 11.90 7.62 -2.79
N PRO A 27 10.72 8.21 -3.03
CA PRO A 27 10.49 9.62 -2.75
C PRO A 27 10.69 9.96 -1.26
N ARG A 28 10.19 9.10 -0.36
CA ARG A 28 10.34 9.27 1.09
C ARG A 28 11.80 9.31 1.56
N THR A 29 12.72 8.58 0.91
CA THR A 29 14.14 8.65 1.28
C THR A 29 14.77 9.96 0.83
N LYS A 30 14.34 10.53 -0.30
CA LYS A 30 14.74 11.89 -0.71
C LYS A 30 14.26 12.95 0.27
N THR A 31 13.02 12.87 0.74
CA THR A 31 12.50 13.83 1.74
C THR A 31 13.26 13.71 3.05
N LEU A 32 13.56 12.49 3.52
CA LEU A 32 14.37 12.28 4.72
C LEU A 32 15.81 12.80 4.57
N LEU A 33 16.42 12.73 3.38
CA LEU A 33 17.78 13.25 3.13
C LEU A 33 17.83 14.77 3.05
N THR A 34 16.78 15.41 2.56
CA THR A 34 16.71 16.88 2.38
C THR A 34 16.15 17.61 3.60
N ALA A 35 15.54 16.89 4.54
CA ALA A 35 14.97 17.46 5.75
C ALA A 35 16.02 18.11 6.66
N ARG A 36 15.70 19.32 7.14
CA ARG A 36 16.58 20.17 7.97
C ARG A 36 16.73 19.67 9.41
N ASN A 37 15.70 19.01 9.96
CA ASN A 37 15.65 18.52 11.34
C ASN A 37 15.79 16.99 11.43
N THR A 38 16.94 16.46 11.02
CA THR A 38 17.18 15.00 10.94
C THR A 38 18.07 14.45 12.06
N SER A 39 18.45 15.28 13.02
CA SER A 39 19.42 14.93 14.08
C SER A 39 19.03 13.71 14.93
N LYS A 40 17.74 13.50 15.24
CA LYS A 40 17.25 12.33 15.98
C LYS A 40 17.30 11.04 15.14
N LEU A 41 16.96 11.12 13.85
CA LEU A 41 17.05 10.01 12.91
C LEU A 41 18.50 9.55 12.75
N TRP A 42 19.43 10.50 12.61
CA TRP A 42 20.85 10.19 12.47
C TRP A 42 21.47 9.56 13.71
N LYS A 43 20.93 9.83 14.91
CA LYS A 43 21.37 9.15 16.15
C LYS A 43 21.00 7.67 16.19
N ARG A 44 19.91 7.27 15.53
CA ARG A 44 19.46 5.87 15.46
C ARG A 44 20.09 5.09 14.29
N LEU A 45 20.82 5.78 13.41
CA LEU A 45 21.56 5.17 12.30
C LEU A 45 23.04 4.98 12.68
N PRO A 46 23.75 4.06 12.01
CA PRO A 46 25.19 3.89 12.21
C PRO A 46 25.91 5.21 12.00
N THR A 47 26.91 5.49 12.84
CA THR A 47 27.75 6.69 12.75
C THR A 47 29.00 6.43 11.92
N SER A 48 29.52 5.19 11.97
CA SER A 48 30.69 4.76 11.20
C SER A 48 30.28 4.20 9.83
N GLU A 49 31.07 4.53 8.81
CA GLU A 49 30.91 4.00 7.45
C GLU A 49 31.08 2.46 7.42
N GLU A 50 31.98 1.91 8.26
CA GLU A 50 32.19 0.46 8.32
C GLU A 50 30.99 -0.29 8.89
N GLU A 51 30.35 0.28 9.92
CA GLU A 51 29.14 -0.27 10.52
C GLU A 51 27.96 -0.18 9.56
N ALA A 52 27.79 0.97 8.90
CA ALA A 52 26.81 1.14 7.85
C ALA A 52 27.01 0.11 6.72
N ASN A 53 28.24 -0.11 6.27
CA ASN A 53 28.56 -1.10 5.25
C ASN A 53 28.23 -2.53 5.67
N LYS A 54 28.44 -2.90 6.93
CA LYS A 54 28.04 -4.20 7.47
C LYS A 54 26.52 -4.35 7.47
N GLU A 55 25.80 -3.33 7.90
CA GLU A 55 24.34 -3.32 7.93
C GLU A 55 23.73 -3.36 6.52
N ILE A 56 24.24 -2.55 5.59
CA ILE A 56 23.83 -2.54 4.17
C ILE A 56 24.02 -3.94 3.57
N LYS A 57 25.18 -4.58 3.78
CA LYS A 57 25.44 -5.94 3.27
C LYS A 57 24.46 -6.97 3.85
N ALA A 58 24.17 -6.89 5.15
CA ALA A 58 23.22 -7.79 5.81
C ALA A 58 21.79 -7.59 5.27
N LEU A 59 21.32 -6.34 5.21
CA LEU A 59 20.00 -5.99 4.68
C LEU A 59 19.87 -6.39 3.20
N LYS A 60 20.85 -6.08 2.35
CA LYS A 60 20.83 -6.48 0.93
C LYS A 60 20.69 -7.99 0.77
N LYS A 61 21.43 -8.77 1.57
CA LYS A 61 21.36 -10.23 1.53
C LYS A 61 19.97 -10.72 1.93
N GLU A 62 19.43 -10.20 3.03
CA GLU A 62 18.09 -10.58 3.50
C GLU A 62 17.00 -10.26 2.47
N TYR A 63 17.03 -9.05 1.87
CA TYR A 63 16.07 -8.68 0.82
C TYR A 63 16.23 -9.54 -0.43
N PHE A 64 17.46 -9.82 -0.84
CA PHE A 64 17.72 -10.69 -1.97
C PHE A 64 17.14 -12.08 -1.74
N ASP A 65 17.40 -12.69 -0.57
CA ASP A 65 16.91 -14.03 -0.22
C ASP A 65 15.37 -14.06 -0.17
N LYS A 66 14.74 -13.04 0.45
CA LYS A 66 13.27 -12.87 0.46
C LYS A 66 12.69 -12.77 -0.95
N LYS A 67 13.27 -11.91 -1.80
CA LYS A 67 12.80 -11.70 -3.18
C LYS A 67 13.04 -12.93 -4.05
N TYR A 68 14.17 -13.62 -3.88
CA TYR A 68 14.47 -14.87 -4.59
C TYR A 68 13.46 -15.97 -4.23
N TYR A 69 13.25 -16.22 -2.93
CA TYR A 69 12.28 -17.22 -2.46
C TYR A 69 10.86 -16.89 -2.94
N GLY A 70 10.42 -15.63 -2.78
CA GLY A 70 9.12 -15.18 -3.28
C GLY A 70 8.95 -15.36 -4.78
N SER A 71 9.99 -15.05 -5.56
CA SER A 71 10.01 -15.23 -7.02
C SER A 71 9.93 -16.70 -7.41
N HIS A 72 10.66 -17.57 -6.72
CA HIS A 72 10.60 -19.02 -6.92
C HIS A 72 9.20 -19.56 -6.66
N LYS A 73 8.59 -19.21 -5.52
CA LYS A 73 7.22 -19.63 -5.18
C LYS A 73 6.18 -19.06 -6.14
N LYS A 74 6.36 -17.84 -6.64
CA LYS A 74 5.46 -17.21 -7.63
C LYS A 74 5.53 -17.93 -8.97
N LEU A 75 6.74 -18.18 -9.48
CA LEU A 75 6.92 -18.93 -10.73
C LEU A 75 6.45 -20.38 -10.59
N ALA A 76 6.76 -21.06 -9.49
CA ALA A 76 6.31 -22.43 -9.27
C ALA A 76 4.78 -22.54 -9.33
N ARG A 77 4.04 -21.59 -8.74
CA ARG A 77 2.57 -21.54 -8.83
C ARG A 77 2.07 -21.33 -10.26
N GLU A 78 2.69 -20.44 -11.02
CA GLU A 78 2.28 -20.15 -12.40
C GLU A 78 2.64 -21.28 -13.39
N VAL A 79 3.78 -21.93 -13.15
CA VAL A 79 4.33 -23.00 -13.99
C VAL A 79 3.63 -24.33 -13.71
N ASN A 80 3.23 -24.63 -12.47
CA ASN A 80 2.57 -25.89 -12.07
C ASN A 80 1.09 -26.00 -12.51
N LYS A 81 0.70 -25.33 -13.60
CA LYS A 81 -0.60 -25.53 -14.26
C LYS A 81 -0.50 -26.77 -15.15
N LYS A 82 -1.59 -27.55 -15.19
CA LYS A 82 -1.69 -28.99 -15.56
C LYS A 82 -0.97 -29.49 -16.83
N ASP A 83 -0.51 -28.60 -17.70
CA ASP A 83 0.03 -28.92 -19.02
C ASP A 83 1.53 -29.33 -19.02
N ILE A 84 2.31 -28.95 -17.99
CA ILE A 84 3.75 -29.31 -17.89
C ILE A 84 3.98 -30.78 -17.58
N ILE A 85 3.04 -31.39 -16.86
CA ILE A 85 3.13 -32.76 -16.36
C ILE A 85 3.28 -33.78 -17.51
N ILE A 86 2.83 -33.41 -18.71
CA ILE A 86 2.92 -34.24 -19.93
C ILE A 86 4.39 -34.43 -20.37
N PHE A 87 5.25 -33.43 -20.16
CA PHE A 87 6.63 -33.46 -20.67
C PHE A 87 7.70 -33.50 -19.57
N ILE A 88 7.39 -33.00 -18.37
CA ILE A 88 8.30 -32.99 -17.23
C ILE A 88 7.72 -33.88 -16.14
N THR A 89 8.21 -35.12 -16.09
CA THR A 89 7.72 -36.15 -15.17
C THR A 89 8.37 -36.04 -13.79
N SER A 90 9.53 -35.38 -13.68
CA SER A 90 10.29 -35.23 -12.43
C SER A 90 10.10 -33.84 -11.82
N LEU A 91 9.81 -33.80 -10.50
CA LEU A 91 9.78 -32.55 -9.72
C LEU A 91 11.15 -31.84 -9.74
N GLU A 92 12.26 -32.57 -9.76
CA GLU A 92 13.61 -32.01 -9.81
C GLU A 92 13.84 -31.24 -11.13
N GLU A 93 13.31 -31.74 -12.24
CA GLU A 93 13.43 -31.08 -13.55
C GLU A 93 12.60 -29.79 -13.61
N LEU A 94 11.45 -29.76 -12.95
CA LEU A 94 10.61 -28.57 -12.83
C LEU A 94 11.31 -27.49 -12.00
N GLU A 95 11.90 -27.86 -10.87
CA GLU A 95 12.71 -26.95 -10.05
C GLU A 95 13.92 -26.44 -10.82
N ASN A 96 14.60 -27.30 -11.59
CA ASN A 96 15.70 -26.91 -12.47
C ASN A 96 15.26 -25.94 -13.58
N LEU A 97 14.07 -26.11 -14.16
CA LEU A 97 13.50 -25.19 -15.14
C LEU A 97 13.28 -23.80 -14.53
N ILE A 98 12.64 -23.73 -13.35
CA ILE A 98 12.31 -22.48 -12.67
C ILE A 98 13.60 -21.76 -12.24
N THR A 99 14.51 -22.48 -11.58
CA THR A 99 15.80 -21.93 -11.13
C THR A 99 16.64 -21.44 -12.30
N SER A 100 16.68 -22.18 -13.43
CA SER A 100 17.39 -21.73 -14.64
C SER A 100 16.82 -20.41 -15.18
N LYS A 101 15.49 -20.24 -15.14
CA LYS A 101 14.85 -19.00 -15.56
C LYS A 101 15.15 -17.85 -14.60
N LEU A 102 15.10 -18.08 -13.29
CA LEU A 102 15.45 -17.07 -12.29
C LEU A 102 16.91 -16.62 -12.40
N ILE A 103 17.83 -17.55 -12.65
CA ILE A 103 19.25 -17.21 -12.87
C ILE A 103 19.40 -16.34 -14.12
N LYS A 104 18.63 -16.61 -15.18
CA LYS A 104 18.59 -15.72 -16.35
C LYS A 104 18.10 -14.32 -15.99
N CYS A 105 17.05 -14.19 -15.18
CA CYS A 105 16.56 -12.91 -14.66
C CYS A 105 17.61 -12.19 -13.78
N ILE A 106 18.30 -12.89 -12.89
CA ILE A 106 19.36 -12.33 -12.03
C ILE A 106 20.53 -11.84 -12.89
N THR A 107 20.95 -12.63 -13.88
CA THR A 107 22.05 -12.26 -14.78
C THR A 107 21.71 -11.04 -15.64
N SER A 108 20.45 -10.85 -16.05
CA SER A 108 20.02 -9.66 -16.81
C SER A 108 19.77 -8.43 -15.94
N SER A 109 19.24 -8.60 -14.72
CA SER A 109 18.86 -7.48 -13.84
C SER A 109 20.03 -6.97 -13.00
N ILE A 110 20.84 -7.87 -12.44
CA ILE A 110 21.90 -7.55 -11.48
C ILE A 110 23.28 -7.58 -12.15
N LEU A 111 23.59 -8.61 -12.93
CA LEU A 111 24.94 -8.82 -13.52
C LEU A 111 25.08 -8.23 -14.92
N VAL A 112 24.78 -6.93 -15.03
CA VAL A 112 24.74 -6.21 -16.31
C VAL A 112 26.13 -6.16 -16.99
N ASN A 113 27.18 -5.95 -16.20
CA ASN A 113 28.56 -5.81 -16.70
C ASN A 113 29.33 -7.14 -16.66
N LYS A 114 30.33 -7.29 -17.53
CA LYS A 114 31.22 -8.46 -17.54
C LYS A 114 31.96 -8.63 -16.22
N GLU A 115 32.43 -7.52 -15.65
CA GLU A 115 33.11 -7.50 -14.34
C GLU A 115 32.25 -8.06 -13.20
N LEU A 116 30.93 -7.80 -13.23
CA LEU A 116 29.99 -8.32 -12.22
C LEU A 116 29.74 -9.82 -12.39
N LYS A 117 29.93 -10.36 -13.61
CA LYS A 117 29.83 -11.81 -13.85
C LYS A 117 31.05 -12.55 -13.31
N GLU A 118 32.23 -11.92 -13.35
CA GLU A 118 33.45 -12.46 -12.74
C GLU A 118 33.41 -12.29 -11.22
N ASN A 119 33.06 -11.09 -10.76
CA ASN A 119 32.95 -10.71 -9.35
C ASN A 119 31.48 -10.57 -8.94
N ILE A 120 30.87 -11.71 -8.64
CA ILE A 120 29.46 -11.77 -8.25
C ILE A 120 29.25 -11.05 -6.90
N PRO A 121 28.24 -10.17 -6.77
CA PRO A 121 27.98 -9.45 -5.53
C PRO A 121 27.76 -10.36 -4.32
N TYR A 122 28.32 -9.96 -3.17
CA TYR A 122 28.28 -10.71 -1.90
C TYR A 122 26.87 -11.08 -1.42
N TYR A 123 25.87 -10.22 -1.71
CA TYR A 123 24.50 -10.43 -1.23
C TYR A 123 23.76 -11.55 -1.96
N ILE A 124 24.29 -12.06 -3.08
CA ILE A 124 23.74 -13.23 -3.77
C ILE A 124 24.17 -14.49 -3.04
N SER A 125 23.23 -15.41 -2.74
CA SER A 125 23.55 -16.67 -2.06
C SER A 125 24.62 -17.48 -2.79
N LYS A 126 25.49 -18.16 -2.03
CA LYS A 126 26.61 -18.97 -2.54
C LYS A 126 26.15 -20.03 -3.54
N ASP A 127 24.99 -20.65 -3.31
CA ASP A 127 24.42 -21.66 -4.19
C ASP A 127 24.07 -21.08 -5.57
N ILE A 128 23.56 -19.85 -5.60
CA ILE A 128 23.27 -19.17 -6.87
C ILE A 128 24.58 -18.77 -7.56
N GLN A 129 25.60 -18.36 -6.79
CA GLN A 129 26.92 -18.04 -7.34
C GLN A 129 27.58 -19.26 -7.98
N THR A 130 27.47 -20.44 -7.37
CA THR A 130 28.02 -21.68 -7.95
C THR A 130 27.32 -22.02 -9.26
N ILE A 131 25.99 -21.92 -9.33
CA ILE A 131 25.26 -22.21 -10.58
C ILE A 131 25.60 -21.21 -11.71
N ILE A 132 25.86 -19.94 -11.37
CA ILE A 132 26.24 -18.91 -12.35
C ILE A 132 27.66 -19.17 -12.89
N LYS A 133 28.60 -19.53 -12.00
CA LYS A 133 30.00 -19.79 -12.37
C LYS A 133 30.18 -21.13 -13.08
N ASP A 134 29.50 -22.16 -12.59
CA ASP A 134 29.57 -23.50 -13.13
C ASP A 134 28.59 -23.69 -14.31
N LYS A 135 29.17 -23.70 -15.51
CA LYS A 135 28.42 -23.95 -16.76
C LYS A 135 27.93 -25.40 -16.88
N THR A 136 28.42 -26.31 -16.05
CA THR A 136 28.06 -27.74 -16.11
C THR A 136 26.90 -28.10 -15.19
N HIS A 137 26.53 -27.20 -14.28
CA HIS A 137 25.43 -27.40 -13.32
C HIS A 137 24.08 -27.57 -14.03
N LYS A 138 23.25 -28.53 -13.56
CA LYS A 138 21.94 -28.88 -14.15
C LYS A 138 21.02 -27.67 -14.34
N SER A 139 20.95 -26.82 -13.32
CA SER A 139 20.10 -25.62 -13.28
C SER A 139 20.68 -24.40 -14.01
N ASN A 140 21.88 -24.50 -14.59
CA ASN A 140 22.42 -23.40 -15.38
C ASN A 140 21.57 -23.20 -16.66
N PRO A 141 21.19 -21.96 -17.05
CA PRO A 141 20.29 -21.73 -18.19
C PRO A 141 20.75 -22.39 -19.50
N SER A 142 22.05 -22.33 -19.79
CA SER A 142 22.61 -22.93 -21.01
C SER A 142 22.60 -24.45 -20.93
N ARG A 143 22.97 -25.01 -19.77
CA ARG A 143 23.05 -26.46 -19.57
C ARG A 143 21.67 -27.10 -19.58
N PHE A 144 20.71 -26.50 -18.89
CA PHE A 144 19.31 -26.92 -18.87
C PHE A 144 18.75 -26.98 -20.30
N PHE A 145 18.97 -25.92 -21.08
CA PHE A 145 18.52 -25.87 -22.47
C PHE A 145 19.15 -26.97 -23.34
N ILE A 146 20.46 -27.19 -23.24
CA ILE A 146 21.16 -28.23 -24.01
C ILE A 146 20.64 -29.63 -23.65
N ASN A 147 20.45 -29.91 -22.36
CA ASN A 147 20.06 -31.24 -21.89
C ASN A 147 18.60 -31.57 -22.20
N HIS A 148 17.68 -30.62 -21.99
CA HIS A 148 16.23 -30.89 -22.04
C HIS A 148 15.56 -30.31 -23.30
N CYS A 149 15.95 -29.12 -23.76
CA CYS A 149 15.22 -28.41 -24.82
C CYS A 149 15.81 -28.60 -26.23
N GLN A 150 17.13 -28.76 -26.37
CA GLN A 150 17.79 -28.76 -27.68
C GLN A 150 17.38 -29.97 -28.55
N ASN A 151 17.21 -31.13 -27.92
CA ASN A 151 16.88 -32.37 -28.63
C ASN A 151 15.36 -32.58 -28.76
N ASN A 152 14.55 -32.00 -27.87
CA ASN A 152 13.09 -32.16 -27.87
C ASN A 152 12.40 -30.88 -28.36
N LYS A 153 12.04 -30.88 -29.65
CA LYS A 153 11.39 -29.72 -30.31
C LYS A 153 10.02 -29.40 -29.72
N GLU A 154 9.25 -30.41 -29.32
CA GLU A 154 7.91 -30.22 -28.74
C GLU A 154 8.01 -29.55 -27.38
N LEU A 155 8.90 -30.06 -26.51
CA LEU A 155 9.18 -29.47 -25.20
C LEU A 155 9.72 -28.03 -25.34
N ASN A 156 10.63 -27.79 -26.29
CA ASN A 156 11.14 -26.44 -26.52
C ASN A 156 10.05 -25.46 -26.97
N ASN A 157 9.17 -25.88 -27.88
CA ASN A 157 8.02 -25.09 -28.33
C ASN A 157 7.05 -24.83 -27.17
N TYR A 158 6.79 -25.84 -26.35
CA TYR A 158 5.96 -25.71 -25.16
C TYR A 158 6.55 -24.71 -24.15
N ILE A 159 7.81 -24.88 -23.76
CA ILE A 159 8.52 -23.96 -22.84
C ILE A 159 8.55 -22.53 -23.40
N SER A 160 8.75 -22.39 -24.71
CA SER A 160 8.70 -21.08 -25.38
C SER A 160 7.32 -20.45 -25.30
N LYS A 161 6.24 -21.21 -25.49
CA LYS A 161 4.86 -20.73 -25.30
C LYS A 161 4.57 -20.40 -23.84
N LEU A 162 5.02 -21.24 -22.90
CA LEU A 162 4.88 -21.05 -21.45
C LEU A 162 5.46 -19.71 -21.01
N TRP A 163 6.75 -19.47 -21.28
CA TRP A 163 7.41 -18.20 -20.93
C TRP A 163 6.83 -16.99 -21.67
N ASN A 164 6.14 -17.23 -22.79
CA ASN A 164 5.47 -16.17 -23.54
C ASN A 164 4.00 -15.94 -23.16
N SER A 165 3.45 -16.73 -22.24
CA SER A 165 2.10 -16.52 -21.73
C SER A 165 1.99 -15.16 -21.04
N LYS A 166 0.83 -14.50 -21.18
CA LYS A 166 0.61 -13.15 -20.64
C LYS A 166 0.79 -13.08 -19.13
N THR A 167 0.37 -14.13 -18.40
CA THR A 167 0.48 -14.20 -16.94
C THR A 167 1.94 -14.33 -16.50
N ILE A 168 2.69 -15.25 -17.11
CA ILE A 168 4.09 -15.48 -16.76
C ILE A 168 4.97 -14.31 -17.20
N LYS A 169 4.71 -13.68 -18.35
CA LYS A 169 5.42 -12.45 -18.76
C LYS A 169 5.29 -11.34 -17.72
N LYS A 170 4.06 -11.03 -17.28
CA LYS A 170 3.83 -10.04 -16.22
C LYS A 170 4.55 -10.40 -14.92
N ALA A 171 4.46 -11.66 -14.50
CA ALA A 171 5.17 -12.14 -13.31
C ALA A 171 6.69 -12.00 -13.44
N LEU A 172 7.27 -12.31 -14.61
CA LEU A 172 8.70 -12.15 -14.87
C LEU A 172 9.13 -10.68 -14.89
N GLU A 173 8.32 -9.77 -15.44
CA GLU A 173 8.60 -8.34 -15.44
C GLU A 173 8.64 -7.77 -14.02
N GLU A 174 7.72 -8.20 -13.15
CA GLU A 174 7.72 -7.85 -11.73
C GLU A 174 8.91 -8.45 -10.98
N ILE A 175 9.27 -9.70 -11.26
CA ILE A 175 10.45 -10.37 -10.67
C ILE A 175 11.73 -9.63 -11.10
N ASP A 176 11.90 -9.32 -12.38
CA ASP A 176 13.04 -8.57 -12.90
C ASP A 176 13.14 -7.19 -12.24
N TRP A 177 12.00 -6.50 -12.08
CA TRP A 177 11.95 -5.22 -11.38
C TRP A 177 12.36 -5.35 -9.91
N SER A 178 11.90 -6.40 -9.22
CA SER A 178 12.27 -6.65 -7.82
C SER A 178 13.77 -6.86 -7.65
N PHE A 179 14.44 -7.54 -8.59
CA PHE A 179 15.89 -7.72 -8.55
C PHE A 179 16.64 -6.42 -8.89
N LYS A 180 16.14 -5.61 -9.84
CA LYS A 180 16.70 -4.26 -10.10
C LYS A 180 16.60 -3.37 -8.87
N LEU A 181 15.50 -3.49 -8.13
CA LEU A 181 15.31 -2.75 -6.89
C LEU A 181 16.31 -3.18 -5.81
N VAL A 182 16.61 -4.48 -5.67
CA VAL A 182 17.65 -4.98 -4.74
C VAL A 182 19.05 -4.52 -5.16
N ARG A 183 19.36 -4.53 -6.47
CA ARG A 183 20.64 -4.04 -7.02
C ARG A 183 20.92 -2.61 -6.56
N GLY A 184 19.90 -1.75 -6.65
CA GLY A 184 20.04 -0.32 -6.48
C GLY A 184 20.57 0.38 -7.72
N ASN A 185 20.82 1.69 -7.58
CA ASN A 185 21.28 2.58 -8.65
C ASN A 185 20.42 2.44 -9.91
N ILE A 186 19.11 2.61 -9.74
CA ILE A 186 18.13 2.46 -10.82
C ILE A 186 18.24 3.68 -11.73
N SER A 187 18.59 3.46 -13.00
CA SER A 187 18.72 4.53 -13.99
C SER A 187 17.37 5.16 -14.31
N LYS A 188 17.35 6.46 -14.65
CA LYS A 188 16.12 7.15 -15.11
C LYS A 188 15.43 6.39 -16.24
N GLN A 189 16.21 5.88 -17.19
CA GLN A 189 15.71 5.08 -18.32
C GLN A 189 14.98 3.80 -17.87
N GLU A 190 15.47 3.14 -16.81
CA GLU A 190 14.84 1.95 -16.26
C GLU A 190 13.52 2.30 -15.56
N LYS A 191 13.47 3.44 -14.86
CA LYS A 191 12.25 3.97 -14.24
C LYS A 191 11.20 4.32 -15.28
N ASP A 192 11.60 5.04 -16.34
CA ASP A 192 10.71 5.42 -17.43
C ASP A 192 10.17 4.20 -18.18
N SER A 193 11.00 3.17 -18.36
CA SER A 193 10.59 1.91 -18.97
C SER A 193 9.56 1.17 -18.11
N ARG A 194 9.74 1.14 -16.78
CA ARG A 194 8.75 0.58 -15.85
C ARG A 194 7.45 1.37 -15.88
N LYS A 195 7.51 2.70 -15.87
CA LYS A 195 6.32 3.57 -15.94
C LYS A 195 5.51 3.32 -17.22
N ARG A 196 6.17 3.14 -18.36
CA ARG A 196 5.52 2.80 -19.63
C ARG A 196 4.84 1.41 -19.63
N LEU A 197 5.40 0.44 -18.90
CA LEU A 197 4.87 -0.92 -18.84
C LEU A 197 3.78 -1.11 -17.78
N SER A 198 3.96 -0.50 -16.60
CA SER A 198 3.10 -0.68 -15.43
C SER A 198 2.01 0.40 -15.33
N GLY A 199 2.22 1.58 -15.93
CA GLY A 199 1.37 2.77 -15.73
C GLY A 199 1.49 3.40 -14.34
N LYS A 200 2.18 2.74 -13.40
CA LYS A 200 2.38 3.17 -12.01
C LYS A 200 3.80 3.65 -11.75
N ASP A 201 3.93 4.61 -10.83
CA ASP A 201 5.23 5.06 -10.32
C ASP A 201 5.75 4.11 -9.23
N ILE A 202 7.05 4.17 -8.94
CA ILE A 202 7.77 3.27 -8.00
C ILE A 202 7.16 3.25 -6.60
N GLN A 203 6.39 4.27 -6.26
CA GLN A 203 5.73 4.45 -4.98
C GLN A 203 4.63 3.39 -4.73
N ASP A 204 3.96 2.91 -5.80
CA ASP A 204 2.85 1.96 -5.71
C ASP A 204 3.31 0.49 -5.66
N ASP A 205 4.55 0.18 -6.02
CA ASP A 205 5.06 -1.20 -6.09
C ASP A 205 5.43 -1.77 -4.69
N HIS A 206 5.31 -0.99 -3.62
CA HIS A 206 5.61 -1.39 -2.24
C HIS A 206 4.40 -1.46 -1.30
N SER A 207 3.22 -1.12 -1.78
CA SER A 207 1.95 -1.37 -1.09
C SER A 207 1.40 -2.73 -1.55
N ASP A 208 1.98 -3.81 -1.01
CA ASP A 208 1.34 -5.13 -1.07
C ASP A 208 1.11 -5.57 0.39
N ALA A 209 0.13 -4.88 0.98
CA ALA A 209 -0.72 -5.20 2.13
C ALA A 209 -1.18 -3.86 2.74
N ASP A 210 -2.39 -3.44 2.37
CA ASP A 210 -3.24 -2.43 3.01
C ASP A 210 -2.58 -1.09 3.37
N ALA A 211 -2.66 -0.16 2.42
CA ALA A 211 -2.77 1.26 2.70
C ALA A 211 -3.50 1.89 1.53
N ASP A 212 -4.83 1.95 1.65
CA ASP A 212 -5.59 2.96 0.92
C ASP A 212 -5.11 4.32 1.43
N SER A 213 -4.50 5.09 0.55
CA SER A 213 -4.24 6.50 0.79
C SER A 213 -4.43 7.20 -0.54
N GLY A 214 -5.69 7.48 -0.84
CA GLY A 214 -6.04 8.53 -1.78
C GLY A 214 -5.48 9.85 -1.27
N GLU A 215 -4.40 10.32 -1.88
CA GLU A 215 -4.02 11.73 -1.78
C GLU A 215 -3.60 12.21 -3.17
N SER A 216 -4.59 12.82 -3.84
CA SER A 216 -4.36 13.89 -4.80
C SER A 216 -4.02 15.14 -3.99
N ASP A 217 -2.87 15.75 -4.24
CA ASP A 217 -2.79 17.15 -4.64
C ASP A 217 -1.32 17.54 -4.88
N ASP A 218 -1.03 18.16 -6.01
CA ASP A 218 -1.19 19.60 -6.32
C ASP A 218 -0.14 20.43 -5.57
N GLU A 219 0.72 21.01 -6.40
CA GLU A 219 1.91 21.75 -6.02
C GLU A 219 1.51 23.13 -5.52
N SER A 220 1.41 23.33 -4.20
CA SER A 220 1.72 24.60 -3.54
C SER A 220 1.50 24.54 -2.02
N ASP A 221 2.58 24.77 -1.25
CA ASP A 221 2.72 25.84 -0.24
C ASP A 221 3.67 25.38 0.90
N GLU A 222 4.95 25.70 0.76
CA GLU A 222 5.99 25.41 1.76
C GLU A 222 5.99 26.46 2.87
N GLU A 223 5.32 26.22 4.01
CA GLU A 223 5.85 26.74 5.30
C GLU A 223 5.27 26.16 6.61
N SER A 224 4.37 25.15 6.61
CA SER A 224 3.72 24.69 7.86
C SER A 224 4.07 23.27 8.34
N SER A 225 4.95 22.52 7.68
CA SER A 225 5.15 21.08 7.97
C SER A 225 6.19 20.76 9.07
N LEU A 226 6.67 21.74 9.83
CA LEU A 226 7.83 21.60 10.75
C LEU A 226 7.55 20.87 12.08
N LYS A 227 6.30 20.51 12.40
CA LYS A 227 5.94 19.83 13.66
C LYS A 227 5.50 18.36 13.52
N ASP A 228 5.29 17.86 12.31
CA ASP A 228 4.59 16.59 12.06
C ASP A 228 5.52 15.38 11.76
N LEU A 229 6.85 15.60 11.74
CA LEU A 229 7.80 14.59 11.25
C LEU A 229 8.35 13.63 12.33
N GLU A 230 8.32 14.03 13.61
CA GLU A 230 8.68 13.16 14.74
C GLU A 230 7.60 12.11 14.98
N GLU A 231 6.33 12.52 14.87
CA GLU A 231 5.17 11.62 14.86
C GLU A 231 5.23 10.68 13.65
N ASN A 232 5.61 11.13 12.45
CA ASN A 232 5.79 10.23 11.30
C ASN A 232 6.91 9.19 11.44
N TYR A 233 7.82 9.34 12.39
CA TYR A 233 8.83 8.32 12.66
C TYR A 233 8.38 7.35 13.76
N ASP A 234 7.81 7.87 14.85
CA ASP A 234 7.30 7.04 15.95
C ASP A 234 5.99 6.31 15.55
N LYS A 235 5.09 6.93 14.79
CA LYS A 235 3.90 6.29 14.18
C LYS A 235 4.29 5.13 13.26
N PHE A 236 5.45 5.20 12.60
CA PHE A 236 5.97 4.11 11.75
C PHE A 236 6.73 3.02 12.52
N ALA A 237 7.35 3.34 13.65
CA ALA A 237 7.95 2.35 14.54
C ALA A 237 6.89 1.48 15.25
N VAL A 238 5.68 2.03 15.46
CA VAL A 238 4.54 1.29 16.03
C VAL A 238 4.06 0.17 15.09
N TYR A 239 4.05 0.39 13.77
CA TYR A 239 3.70 -0.65 12.78
C TYR A 239 4.78 -1.75 12.62
N ASP A 240 6.01 -1.54 13.14
CA ASP A 240 7.10 -2.55 13.12
C ASP A 240 6.83 -3.72 14.09
N ASN A 241 5.90 -3.54 15.05
CA ASN A 241 5.54 -4.55 16.06
C ASN A 241 4.18 -5.24 15.81
N LEU A 242 3.36 -4.78 14.86
CA LEU A 242 1.97 -5.28 14.70
C LEU A 242 1.81 -6.40 13.66
N VAL A 243 2.86 -6.71 12.88
CA VAL A 243 2.79 -7.75 11.84
C VAL A 243 3.72 -8.92 12.19
N GLY A 244 3.25 -9.73 13.13
CA GLY A 244 3.92 -10.96 13.56
C GLY A 244 2.93 -12.05 13.93
N ASP A 245 2.92 -13.10 13.11
CA ASP A 245 2.37 -14.46 13.35
C ASP A 245 0.86 -14.68 13.19
N SER A 246 0.45 -14.97 11.95
CA SER A 246 -0.79 -15.70 11.63
C SER A 246 -0.41 -17.05 11.02
N ASP A 247 0.32 -17.88 11.76
CA ASP A 247 0.34 -19.34 11.54
C ASP A 247 0.85 -20.08 12.79
N ASN A 248 0.19 -19.89 13.93
CA ASN A 248 0.32 -20.79 15.07
C ASN A 248 -1.07 -21.01 15.70
N GLU A 249 -1.70 -22.15 15.40
CA GLU A 249 -2.89 -22.62 16.10
C GLU A 249 -2.49 -23.05 17.52
N GLU A 250 -2.45 -22.11 18.45
CA GLU A 250 -2.37 -22.40 19.88
C GLU A 250 -3.64 -21.90 20.57
N LYS A 251 -4.39 -22.85 21.15
CA LYS A 251 -5.59 -22.58 21.95
C LYS A 251 -5.24 -21.60 23.07
N MET A 252 -5.69 -20.36 22.94
CA MET A 252 -5.67 -19.40 24.05
C MET A 252 -6.93 -19.60 24.91
N ASP A 253 -6.73 -20.00 26.16
CA ASP A 253 -7.79 -19.99 27.16
C ASP A 253 -8.11 -18.53 27.53
N LEU A 254 -9.33 -18.10 27.22
CA LEU A 254 -9.83 -16.76 27.54
C LEU A 254 -10.12 -16.67 29.04
N ASP A 255 -9.51 -15.71 29.74
CA ASP A 255 -9.80 -15.41 31.14
C ASP A 255 -11.25 -14.89 31.29
N PRO A 256 -12.13 -15.59 32.04
CA PRO A 256 -13.52 -15.18 32.24
C PRO A 256 -13.70 -13.85 32.99
N ASN A 257 -12.64 -13.29 33.59
CA ASN A 257 -12.73 -12.11 34.46
C ASN A 257 -12.32 -10.78 33.78
N VAL A 258 -12.07 -10.78 32.47
CA VAL A 258 -11.69 -9.55 31.73
C VAL A 258 -12.83 -9.10 30.81
N ASN A 259 -13.34 -7.89 31.05
CA ASN A 259 -14.35 -7.25 30.19
C ASN A 259 -13.68 -6.62 28.96
N TYR A 260 -13.54 -7.40 27.89
CA TYR A 260 -12.92 -6.98 26.61
C TYR A 260 -13.71 -5.91 25.84
N ASN A 261 -14.84 -5.43 26.38
CA ASN A 261 -15.72 -4.47 25.74
C ASN A 261 -15.36 -2.99 26.03
N GLU A 262 -14.31 -2.72 26.79
CA GLU A 262 -13.86 -1.35 27.14
C GLU A 262 -12.60 -0.89 26.36
N VAL A 263 -11.99 -1.77 25.55
CA VAL A 263 -10.63 -1.53 24.97
C VAL A 263 -10.62 -1.51 23.42
N THR A 264 -11.77 -1.53 22.73
CA THR A 264 -11.81 -1.64 21.26
C THR A 264 -12.57 -0.55 20.51
N ASP A 265 -12.77 0.62 21.12
CA ASP A 265 -13.59 1.70 20.54
C ASP A 265 -12.80 2.76 19.72
N GLU A 266 -11.61 2.44 19.19
CA GLU A 266 -10.87 3.34 18.27
C GLU A 266 -10.67 2.72 16.87
N GLU A 267 -11.61 3.06 15.97
CA GLU A 267 -11.56 3.15 14.49
C GLU A 267 -11.12 1.91 13.65
N ALA A 268 -11.51 1.67 12.39
CA ALA A 268 -11.92 2.56 11.30
C ALA A 268 -13.03 1.95 10.40
N SER A 269 -13.64 2.79 9.59
CA SER A 269 -14.69 2.47 8.63
C SER A 269 -14.24 2.83 7.21
N GLU A 270 -13.93 1.84 6.38
CA GLU A 270 -13.89 1.97 4.90
C GLU A 270 -14.39 0.65 4.29
N LEU A 271 -15.52 0.66 3.57
CA LEU A 271 -15.74 0.97 2.14
C LEU A 271 -15.66 -0.30 1.29
N GLU A 272 -16.85 -0.77 0.89
CA GLU A 272 -17.06 -1.79 -0.13
C GLU A 272 -17.98 -1.14 -1.18
N ASN A 273 -17.43 -0.87 -2.36
CA ASN A 273 -18.13 -0.52 -3.59
C ASN A 273 -17.12 -0.80 -4.74
N ASP A 274 -17.44 -1.25 -5.93
CA ASP A 274 -18.74 -1.37 -6.61
C ASP A 274 -18.53 -2.35 -7.77
N GLU A 275 -19.54 -3.18 -8.06
CA GLU A 275 -19.67 -3.87 -9.34
C GLU A 275 -20.28 -2.89 -10.36
N VAL A 276 -19.67 -2.87 -11.54
CA VAL A 276 -20.10 -2.12 -12.72
C VAL A 276 -21.30 -2.79 -13.39
N GLU A 277 -22.37 -2.02 -13.57
CA GLU A 277 -23.47 -2.31 -14.51
C GLU A 277 -23.84 -1.00 -15.20
N GLU A 278 -23.68 -0.95 -16.53
CA GLU A 278 -24.70 -0.35 -17.39
C GLU A 278 -24.76 -1.14 -18.70
N GLY A 279 -25.97 -1.60 -19.01
CA GLY A 279 -26.32 -2.38 -20.18
C GLY A 279 -26.48 -1.54 -21.46
N ASN A 280 -26.72 -2.27 -22.55
CA ASN A 280 -27.55 -1.77 -23.62
C ASN A 280 -28.32 -2.91 -24.30
N ASP A 281 -29.46 -2.51 -24.84
CA ASP A 281 -30.65 -3.22 -25.28
C ASP A 281 -30.48 -4.03 -26.59
N SER A 282 -31.52 -4.84 -26.87
CA SER A 282 -31.97 -5.42 -28.14
C SER A 282 -31.57 -6.85 -28.55
N ASP A 283 -32.60 -7.71 -28.44
CA ASP A 283 -33.16 -8.59 -29.47
C ASP A 283 -32.52 -9.96 -29.79
N ALA A 284 -33.43 -10.93 -29.81
CA ALA A 284 -33.48 -12.21 -30.50
C ALA A 284 -32.37 -13.29 -30.34
N SER A 285 -32.85 -14.44 -29.85
CA SER A 285 -32.63 -15.81 -30.33
C SER A 285 -31.70 -16.76 -29.54
N HIS A 286 -32.26 -17.96 -29.28
CA HIS A 286 -31.60 -19.23 -28.87
C HIS A 286 -31.02 -19.26 -27.44
N ASP A 287 -31.05 -20.31 -26.62
CA ASP A 287 -31.40 -21.71 -26.77
C ASP A 287 -31.65 -22.31 -25.36
N SER A 288 -32.29 -23.46 -25.35
CA SER A 288 -32.72 -24.23 -24.20
C SER A 288 -31.56 -25.05 -23.60
N PHE A 289 -31.19 -24.84 -22.33
CA PHE A 289 -30.15 -25.67 -21.68
C PHE A 289 -30.36 -25.98 -20.19
N PHE A 290 -31.54 -25.78 -19.62
CA PHE A 290 -31.81 -26.30 -18.26
C PHE A 290 -33.10 -27.13 -18.22
N ALA A 291 -32.96 -28.40 -18.60
CA ALA A 291 -33.90 -29.46 -18.29
C ALA A 291 -33.44 -30.11 -16.97
N GLU A 292 -34.19 -29.91 -15.89
CA GLU A 292 -33.94 -30.54 -14.60
C GLU A 292 -35.07 -31.55 -14.30
N GLU A 293 -34.69 -32.82 -14.23
CA GLU A 293 -35.57 -33.97 -14.05
C GLU A 293 -36.13 -34.05 -12.62
N LYS A 294 -37.45 -34.22 -12.50
CA LYS A 294 -38.17 -34.41 -11.24
C LYS A 294 -38.12 -35.88 -10.80
N LYS A 295 -37.62 -36.17 -9.60
CA LYS A 295 -37.83 -37.45 -8.90
C LYS A 295 -39.15 -37.46 -8.11
N PRO A 296 -39.88 -38.60 -8.02
CA PRO A 296 -41.17 -38.68 -7.35
C PRO A 296 -41.06 -38.78 -5.82
N LYS A 297 -42.06 -38.23 -5.12
CA LYS A 297 -42.19 -38.18 -3.66
C LYS A 297 -42.81 -39.47 -3.12
N GLU A 298 -42.14 -40.14 -2.19
CA GLU A 298 -42.72 -41.22 -1.39
C GLU A 298 -43.62 -40.66 -0.27
N LYS A 299 -44.79 -41.27 -0.06
CA LYS A 299 -45.76 -40.93 1.00
C LYS A 299 -45.52 -41.84 2.20
N TYR A 300 -45.26 -41.27 3.38
CA TYR A 300 -45.27 -42.01 4.64
C TYR A 300 -46.67 -42.00 5.28
N GLN A 301 -47.14 -43.15 5.77
CA GLN A 301 -48.29 -43.24 6.67
C GLN A 301 -47.86 -42.95 8.12
N LEU A 302 -48.36 -41.86 8.69
CA LEU A 302 -48.27 -41.56 10.13
C LEU A 302 -49.54 -42.06 10.82
N PRO A 303 -49.46 -42.66 12.03
CA PRO A 303 -50.64 -43.07 12.78
C PRO A 303 -51.41 -41.85 13.31
N GLU A 304 -52.75 -41.95 13.32
CA GLU A 304 -53.67 -40.91 13.77
C GLU A 304 -53.48 -40.60 15.27
N LEU A 305 -53.45 -39.31 15.61
CA LEU A 305 -53.38 -38.82 16.99
C LEU A 305 -54.64 -39.27 17.76
N ALA A 306 -54.47 -40.10 18.79
CA ALA A 306 -55.52 -40.36 19.77
C ALA A 306 -55.86 -39.05 20.50
N THR A 307 -57.05 -38.52 20.24
CA THR A 307 -57.64 -37.37 20.92
C THR A 307 -57.98 -37.73 22.37
N GLY A 308 -57.05 -37.45 23.29
CA GLY A 308 -57.26 -37.51 24.73
C GLY A 308 -57.87 -36.20 25.24
N TYR A 309 -59.18 -36.21 25.43
CA TYR A 309 -59.98 -35.21 26.14
C TYR A 309 -59.61 -35.21 27.64
N PHE A 310 -59.18 -34.08 28.20
CA PHE A 310 -59.18 -33.84 29.65
C PHE A 310 -60.14 -32.70 29.94
N SER A 311 -61.23 -33.05 30.62
CA SER A 311 -62.32 -32.17 31.03
C SER A 311 -62.41 -32.11 32.54
N GLY A 312 -62.59 -30.89 33.06
CA GLY A 312 -62.94 -30.57 34.45
C GLY A 312 -61.69 -30.40 35.32
N GLY A 313 -61.37 -29.23 35.87
CA GLY A 313 -62.28 -28.28 36.49
C GLY A 313 -62.25 -28.52 38.00
N SER A 314 -61.20 -28.03 38.66
CA SER A 314 -61.21 -27.70 40.08
C SER A 314 -60.32 -26.49 40.27
N ASP A 315 -60.98 -25.41 40.62
CA ASP A 315 -60.49 -24.23 41.31
C ASP A 315 -59.60 -24.66 42.49
N ASP A 316 -58.30 -24.36 42.40
CA ASP A 316 -57.48 -24.03 43.57
C ASP A 316 -56.28 -23.25 43.05
N GLU A 317 -56.19 -22.02 43.54
CA GLU A 317 -55.09 -21.09 43.32
C GLU A 317 -53.81 -21.62 43.99
N ASP A 318 -52.69 -21.04 43.57
CA ASP A 318 -51.37 -21.05 44.20
C ASP A 318 -50.31 -22.05 43.68
N ASP A 319 -49.19 -21.43 43.28
CA ASP A 319 -47.82 -21.96 43.25
C ASP A 319 -47.37 -22.92 42.13
N ILE A 320 -47.51 -22.50 40.87
CA ILE A 320 -46.58 -22.93 39.80
C ILE A 320 -46.04 -21.72 39.01
N ASP A 321 -45.72 -20.64 39.73
CA ASP A 321 -44.82 -19.61 39.22
C ASP A 321 -43.46 -19.78 39.88
N ASN A 322 -42.42 -19.96 39.06
CA ASN A 322 -40.98 -20.00 39.37
C ASN A 322 -40.32 -21.38 39.46
N ASP A 323 -40.42 -22.19 38.40
CA ASP A 323 -39.29 -23.05 38.10
C ASP A 323 -38.08 -22.16 37.70
N GLN A 324 -37.16 -21.95 38.66
CA GLN A 324 -35.90 -21.23 38.44
C GLN A 324 -35.14 -21.78 37.23
N VAL A 325 -35.33 -23.06 36.90
CA VAL A 325 -34.67 -23.73 35.78
C VAL A 325 -35.19 -23.18 34.43
N VAL A 326 -36.48 -22.91 34.31
CA VAL A 326 -37.08 -22.34 33.09
C VAL A 326 -36.70 -20.88 32.91
N LYS A 327 -36.66 -20.08 33.99
CA LYS A 327 -36.17 -18.69 33.93
C LYS A 327 -34.68 -18.61 33.65
N ALA A 328 -33.86 -19.49 34.22
CA ALA A 328 -32.41 -19.56 33.91
C ALA A 328 -32.15 -19.97 32.44
N ALA A 329 -32.96 -20.87 31.88
CA ALA A 329 -32.84 -21.29 30.48
C ALA A 329 -33.31 -20.23 29.47
N THR A 330 -34.32 -19.42 29.81
CA THR A 330 -34.94 -18.47 28.88
C THR A 330 -34.42 -17.03 28.98
N THR A 331 -33.71 -16.68 30.07
CA THR A 331 -33.14 -15.32 30.30
C THR A 331 -31.70 -15.17 29.79
N GLN A 332 -31.24 -16.04 28.89
CA GLN A 332 -29.98 -15.77 28.19
C GLN A 332 -30.14 -14.51 27.33
N ARG A 333 -29.47 -13.44 27.78
CA ARG A 333 -29.53 -12.10 27.23
C ARG A 333 -29.05 -12.16 25.77
N LYS A 334 -29.99 -12.14 24.82
CA LYS A 334 -29.65 -12.11 23.39
C LYS A 334 -28.85 -10.85 23.12
N ASN A 335 -27.61 -11.02 22.69
CA ASN A 335 -26.74 -9.91 22.37
C ASN A 335 -27.43 -9.03 21.32
N ARG A 336 -27.62 -7.75 21.63
CA ARG A 336 -28.28 -6.83 20.71
C ARG A 336 -27.37 -6.69 19.50
N ARG A 337 -27.90 -7.00 18.31
CA ARG A 337 -27.14 -6.87 17.07
C ARG A 337 -26.51 -5.47 16.96
N GLY A 338 -25.22 -5.42 16.64
CA GLY A 338 -24.45 -4.18 16.51
C GLY A 338 -25.01 -3.25 15.43
N GLN A 339 -24.61 -1.98 15.48
CA GLN A 339 -25.15 -0.91 14.63
C GLN A 339 -25.02 -1.23 13.13
N ARG A 340 -23.86 -1.70 12.68
CA ARG A 340 -23.63 -2.13 11.27
C ARG A 340 -24.62 -3.19 10.82
N ALA A 341 -24.87 -4.18 11.68
CA ALA A 341 -25.78 -5.26 11.35
C ALA A 341 -27.27 -4.88 11.52
N ARG A 342 -27.58 -3.74 12.16
CA ARG A 342 -28.91 -3.08 12.10
C ARG A 342 -29.06 -2.26 10.83
N GLN A 343 -28.02 -1.52 10.42
CA GLN A 343 -27.96 -0.79 9.14
C GLN A 343 -28.13 -1.74 7.96
N LYS A 344 -27.42 -2.89 7.95
CA LYS A 344 -27.57 -3.93 6.92
C LYS A 344 -28.96 -4.57 6.89
N ILE A 345 -29.68 -4.64 8.03
CA ILE A 345 -31.11 -5.03 8.03
C ILE A 345 -31.94 -3.93 7.39
N TRP A 346 -31.69 -2.67 7.73
CA TRP A 346 -32.43 -1.53 7.21
C TRP A 346 -32.20 -1.33 5.71
N GLU A 347 -30.98 -1.51 5.21
CA GLU A 347 -30.67 -1.59 3.78
C GLU A 347 -31.42 -2.74 3.12
N LYS A 348 -31.42 -3.94 3.71
CA LYS A 348 -32.19 -5.06 3.16
C LYS A 348 -33.70 -4.83 3.17
N LYS A 349 -34.22 -4.05 4.12
CA LYS A 349 -35.67 -3.77 4.29
C LYS A 349 -36.16 -2.62 3.42
N TYR A 350 -35.38 -1.55 3.32
CA TYR A 350 -35.78 -0.29 2.68
C TYR A 350 -34.92 0.05 1.46
N GLY A 351 -33.88 -0.73 1.17
CA GLY A 351 -32.98 -0.53 0.04
C GLY A 351 -32.37 0.86 0.04
N GLN A 352 -32.48 1.52 -1.12
CA GLN A 352 -32.04 2.90 -1.31
C GLN A 352 -32.84 3.92 -0.47
N GLU A 353 -33.99 3.51 0.10
CA GLU A 353 -34.79 4.38 0.94
C GLU A 353 -34.37 4.38 2.42
N ALA A 354 -33.41 3.55 2.82
CA ALA A 354 -32.92 3.52 4.18
C ALA A 354 -32.39 4.91 4.59
N LYS A 355 -32.76 5.37 5.80
CA LYS A 355 -32.47 6.74 6.26
C LYS A 355 -30.98 7.09 6.23
N HIS A 356 -30.11 6.14 6.56
CA HIS A 356 -28.65 6.35 6.51
C HIS A 356 -28.14 6.43 5.07
N VAL A 357 -28.62 5.57 4.17
CA VAL A 357 -28.30 5.64 2.72
C VAL A 357 -28.78 6.96 2.11
N LYS A 358 -29.99 7.42 2.43
CA LYS A 358 -30.49 8.75 1.99
C LYS A 358 -29.62 9.89 2.53
N SER A 359 -29.20 9.80 3.79
CA SER A 359 -28.33 10.81 4.40
C SER A 359 -26.94 10.83 3.79
N GLU A 360 -26.39 9.68 3.43
CA GLU A 360 -25.06 9.55 2.83
C GLU A 360 -25.07 10.09 1.39
N LYS A 361 -26.07 9.72 0.59
CA LYS A 361 -26.29 10.29 -0.75
C LYS A 361 -26.43 11.81 -0.72
N ALA A 362 -27.15 12.36 0.26
CA ALA A 362 -27.30 13.80 0.41
C ALA A 362 -25.97 14.50 0.76
N LYS A 363 -25.14 13.88 1.62
CA LYS A 363 -23.81 14.39 1.95
C LYS A 363 -22.89 14.41 0.73
N ILE A 364 -22.82 13.29 0.00
CA ILE A 364 -22.02 13.17 -1.22
C ILE A 364 -22.47 14.20 -2.27
N ALA A 365 -23.79 14.40 -2.43
CA ALA A 365 -24.31 15.43 -3.34
C ALA A 365 -23.89 16.84 -2.92
N SER A 366 -23.97 17.17 -1.62
CA SER A 366 -23.54 18.49 -1.12
C SER A 366 -22.04 18.72 -1.25
N GLU A 367 -21.22 17.68 -1.05
CA GLU A 367 -19.76 17.77 -1.23
C GLU A 367 -19.41 17.98 -2.71
N ARG A 368 -20.11 17.28 -3.61
CA ARG A 368 -19.94 17.45 -5.06
C ARG A 368 -20.29 18.87 -5.51
N GLU A 369 -21.36 19.44 -4.97
CA GLU A 369 -21.77 20.83 -5.26
C GLU A 369 -20.73 21.84 -4.74
N GLN A 370 -20.21 21.65 -3.53
CA GLN A 370 -19.13 22.49 -2.99
C GLN A 370 -17.86 22.43 -3.85
N ARG A 371 -17.46 21.23 -4.27
CA ARG A 371 -16.28 21.04 -5.14
C ARG A 371 -16.46 21.71 -6.51
N GLN A 372 -17.68 21.70 -7.05
CA GLN A 372 -18.00 22.40 -8.31
C GLN A 372 -17.91 23.92 -8.14
N LEU A 373 -18.48 24.46 -7.06
CA LEU A 373 -18.41 25.90 -6.77
C LEU A 373 -16.97 26.38 -6.57
N GLU A 374 -16.14 25.61 -5.88
CA GLU A 374 -14.72 25.94 -5.70
C GLU A 374 -13.95 25.91 -7.03
N TYR A 375 -14.25 24.94 -7.90
CA TYR A 375 -13.67 24.86 -9.24
C TYR A 375 -14.07 26.07 -10.10
N GLU A 376 -15.35 26.45 -10.08
CA GLU A 376 -15.87 27.62 -10.78
C GLU A 376 -15.21 28.92 -10.27
N GLU A 377 -15.02 29.05 -8.96
CA GLU A 377 -14.32 30.20 -8.37
C GLU A 377 -12.84 30.25 -8.81
N ARG A 378 -12.17 29.08 -8.85
CA ARG A 378 -10.78 28.95 -9.32
C ARG A 378 -10.65 29.34 -10.79
N CYS A 379 -11.61 28.92 -11.63
CA CYS A 379 -11.68 29.31 -13.04
C CYS A 379 -11.93 30.81 -13.19
N ARG A 380 -12.91 31.38 -12.47
CA ARG A 380 -13.20 32.82 -12.50
C ARG A 380 -11.98 33.65 -12.10
N LYS A 381 -11.26 33.24 -11.06
CA LYS A 381 -10.04 33.92 -10.60
C LYS A 381 -8.90 33.85 -11.63
N ARG A 382 -8.78 32.72 -12.35
CA ARG A 382 -7.80 32.57 -13.44
C ARG A 382 -8.16 33.45 -14.64
N GLU A 383 -9.43 33.54 -14.99
CA GLU A 383 -9.93 34.40 -16.06
C GLU A 383 -9.77 35.88 -15.73
N GLU A 384 -10.10 36.32 -14.51
CA GLU A 384 -9.85 37.70 -14.06
C GLU A 384 -8.36 38.05 -14.10
N LYS A 385 -7.49 37.13 -13.65
CA LYS A 385 -6.04 37.32 -13.72
C LYS A 385 -5.54 37.39 -15.16
N ALA A 386 -6.08 36.57 -16.06
CA ALA A 386 -5.75 36.61 -17.48
C ALA A 386 -6.22 37.91 -18.14
N ARG A 387 -7.43 38.38 -17.82
CA ARG A 387 -7.97 39.66 -18.31
C ARG A 387 -7.11 40.83 -17.84
N LEU A 388 -6.74 40.85 -16.56
CA LEU A 388 -5.92 41.91 -15.97
C LEU A 388 -4.48 41.88 -16.49
N ALA A 389 -3.95 40.69 -16.82
CA ALA A 389 -2.66 40.54 -17.50
C ALA A 389 -2.71 41.00 -18.98
N MET A 390 -3.85 40.81 -19.67
CA MET A 390 -4.07 41.30 -21.04
C MET A 390 -4.29 42.82 -21.08
N GLU A 391 -4.97 43.38 -20.09
CA GLU A 391 -5.19 44.82 -19.94
C GLU A 391 -3.89 45.55 -19.53
N ASN A 392 -3.05 44.92 -18.72
CA ASN A 392 -1.71 45.42 -18.34
C ASN A 392 -0.59 44.97 -19.29
N ALA A 393 -0.90 44.29 -20.40
CA ALA A 393 0.10 43.93 -21.39
C ALA A 393 0.56 45.20 -22.12
N PRO A 394 1.86 45.58 -22.05
CA PRO A 394 2.36 46.74 -22.77
C PRO A 394 2.22 46.50 -24.28
N THR A 395 1.41 47.32 -24.93
CA THR A 395 1.27 47.37 -26.38
C THR A 395 2.65 47.40 -27.04
N GLY A 396 2.85 46.49 -27.99
CA GLY A 396 4.16 46.05 -28.49
C GLY A 396 5.19 47.16 -28.77
N SER A 397 6.21 47.22 -27.92
CA SER A 397 7.43 48.01 -28.13
C SER A 397 8.70 47.16 -27.88
N ASN A 398 8.76 45.97 -28.47
CA ASN A 398 9.98 45.16 -28.52
C ASN A 398 10.69 45.30 -29.88
N THR A 399 11.04 46.52 -30.27
CA THR A 399 11.92 46.81 -31.42
C THR A 399 13.03 47.82 -31.09
N ALA A 400 13.54 47.82 -29.86
CA ALA A 400 14.75 48.57 -29.51
C ALA A 400 15.90 47.59 -29.23
N PRO A 401 17.03 47.64 -29.96
CA PRO A 401 18.16 46.75 -29.71
C PRO A 401 18.84 47.11 -28.39
N LEU A 402 19.07 46.09 -27.56
CA LEU A 402 19.81 46.18 -26.29
C LEU A 402 21.24 46.68 -26.53
N GLY A 403 21.53 47.89 -26.07
CA GLY A 403 22.85 48.52 -26.13
C GLY A 403 23.91 47.84 -25.25
N ASN A 404 25.17 47.97 -25.67
CA ASN A 404 26.35 47.28 -25.14
C ASN A 404 26.54 47.41 -23.62
N ARG A 405 26.76 46.26 -22.96
CA ARG A 405 27.12 46.14 -21.54
C ARG A 405 28.57 46.58 -21.33
N LYS A 406 28.80 47.59 -20.49
CA LYS A 406 30.14 47.93 -19.95
C LYS A 406 30.52 46.96 -18.81
N PRO A 407 31.80 46.58 -18.68
CA PRO A 407 32.25 45.69 -17.61
C PRO A 407 32.34 46.42 -16.27
N ARG A 408 32.02 45.70 -15.19
CA ARG A 408 32.11 46.16 -13.78
C ARG A 408 33.56 46.47 -13.40
N PRO A 409 33.81 47.51 -12.59
CA PRO A 409 35.04 47.59 -11.82
C PRO A 409 34.91 46.91 -10.46
N ASP A 410 36.09 46.62 -9.96
CA ASP A 410 36.51 45.75 -8.87
C ASP A 410 36.23 46.31 -7.46
N VAL A 411 36.36 45.42 -6.49
CA VAL A 411 36.16 45.53 -5.04
C VAL A 411 37.09 46.57 -4.39
N SER A 412 36.55 47.46 -3.54
CA SER A 412 37.21 47.93 -2.31
C SER A 412 36.35 48.89 -1.46
N LEU A 413 36.05 48.41 -0.24
CA LEU A 413 35.87 49.12 1.06
C LEU A 413 34.78 50.21 1.28
N PRO A 414 34.31 50.34 2.54
CA PRO A 414 33.03 50.95 2.88
C PRO A 414 33.16 52.44 3.21
N SER A 415 32.14 53.23 2.90
CA SER A 415 31.99 54.58 3.43
C SER A 415 30.59 54.80 3.98
N ALA A 416 30.56 55.28 5.21
CA ALA A 416 29.39 55.63 5.97
C ALA A 416 28.66 56.84 5.36
N THR A 417 27.36 56.90 5.65
CA THR A 417 26.44 58.06 5.80
C THR A 417 25.17 57.95 4.95
N ALA A 418 24.11 57.42 5.55
CA ALA A 418 22.74 57.84 5.29
C ALA A 418 21.85 57.28 6.42
N ALA A 419 21.57 58.13 7.41
CA ALA A 419 20.48 57.88 8.34
C ALA A 419 19.17 57.82 7.52
N SER A 420 18.54 56.65 7.50
CA SER A 420 17.17 56.48 6.97
C SER A 420 16.30 55.99 8.12
N GLU A 421 15.12 56.60 8.19
CA GLU A 421 14.05 56.39 9.15
C GLU A 421 13.69 54.90 9.30
N PRO A 422 13.22 54.44 10.48
CA PRO A 422 12.82 53.06 10.66
C PRO A 422 11.67 52.75 9.69
N GLU A 423 11.91 51.74 8.85
CA GLU A 423 10.95 51.17 7.91
C GLU A 423 9.58 51.00 8.58
N LYS A 424 8.54 51.58 7.98
CA LYS A 424 7.15 51.29 8.34
C LYS A 424 6.97 49.78 8.23
N MET A 425 6.81 49.14 9.40
CA MET A 425 6.57 47.72 9.53
C MET A 425 5.40 47.33 8.65
N HIS A 426 5.58 46.30 7.82
CA HIS A 426 4.54 45.86 6.90
C HIS A 426 3.29 45.42 7.72
N PRO A 427 2.04 45.71 7.29
CA PRO A 427 0.82 45.46 8.07
C PRO A 427 0.65 44.00 8.54
N SER A 428 1.22 43.05 7.80
CA SER A 428 1.24 41.63 8.17
C SER A 428 2.07 41.35 9.42
N TRP A 429 3.08 42.16 9.71
CA TRP A 429 3.98 41.98 10.84
C TRP A 429 3.41 42.58 12.13
N GLU A 430 2.68 43.68 12.04
CA GLU A 430 1.90 44.23 13.15
C GLU A 430 0.75 43.29 13.54
N ALA A 431 0.06 42.69 12.55
CA ALA A 431 -1.00 41.70 12.80
C ALA A 431 -0.48 40.45 13.53
N LYS A 432 0.69 39.94 13.13
CA LYS A 432 1.31 38.77 13.76
C LYS A 432 1.73 39.05 15.20
N ARG A 433 2.31 40.24 15.45
CA ARG A 433 2.68 40.67 16.81
C ARG A 433 1.47 40.84 17.72
N LEU A 434 0.38 41.43 17.20
CA LEU A 434 -0.88 41.61 17.94
C LEU A 434 -1.54 40.26 18.27
N ALA A 435 -1.48 39.28 17.36
CA ALA A 435 -2.01 37.95 17.61
C ALA A 435 -1.23 37.22 18.72
N GLU A 436 0.09 37.37 18.74
CA GLU A 436 0.95 36.77 19.76
C GLU A 436 0.73 37.40 21.15
N GLU A 437 0.52 38.71 21.23
CA GLU A 437 0.15 39.40 22.47
C GLU A 437 -1.23 38.97 22.97
N LYS A 438 -2.21 38.77 22.07
CA LYS A 438 -3.53 38.23 22.44
C LYS A 438 -3.46 36.80 22.97
N GLN A 439 -2.62 35.94 22.41
CA GLN A 439 -2.44 34.57 22.89
C GLN A 439 -1.78 34.52 24.28
N LYS A 440 -0.82 35.41 24.57
CA LYS A 440 -0.18 35.50 25.89
C LYS A 440 -1.15 35.96 26.99
N ASN A 441 -2.22 36.66 26.64
CA ASN A 441 -3.20 37.19 27.60
C ASN A 441 -4.38 36.23 27.90
N ILE A 442 -4.45 35.07 27.24
CA ILE A 442 -5.49 34.07 27.52
C ILE A 442 -5.01 33.19 28.69
N LYS A 443 -5.57 33.43 29.89
CA LYS A 443 -5.35 32.56 31.05
C LYS A 443 -6.07 31.23 30.82
N PHE A 444 -5.34 30.13 30.91
CA PHE A 444 -5.85 28.76 30.79
C PHE A 444 -6.94 28.47 31.84
N GLN A 445 -8.18 28.20 31.39
CA GLN A 445 -9.34 27.89 32.25
C GLN A 445 -9.64 26.38 32.35
N GLY A 446 -8.70 25.51 31.97
CA GLY A 446 -8.88 24.07 32.07
C GLY A 446 -8.68 23.56 33.50
N LYS A 447 -9.61 22.73 33.99
CA LYS A 447 -9.44 21.96 35.24
C LYS A 447 -8.51 20.77 34.96
N LYS A 448 -7.39 20.71 35.69
CA LYS A 448 -6.47 19.56 35.65
C LYS A 448 -7.14 18.35 36.32
N ILE A 449 -7.36 17.28 35.57
CA ILE A 449 -7.82 15.99 36.09
C ILE A 449 -6.59 15.25 36.61
N THR A 450 -6.60 14.84 37.87
CA THR A 450 -5.61 13.92 38.45
C THR A 450 -6.31 12.60 38.71
N PHE A 451 -5.68 11.49 38.31
CA PHE A 451 -6.13 10.14 38.61
C PHE A 451 -5.32 9.61 39.80
N ASP A 452 -6.00 9.03 40.79
CA ASP A 452 -5.41 8.33 41.94
C ASP A 452 -4.97 6.90 41.59
#